data_AF-A0A3B0P6Y3-F1
#
_entry.id   AF-A0A3B0P6Y3-F1
#
_cell.length_a   1.000
_cell.length_b   1.000
_cell.length_c   1.000
_cell.angle_alpha   90.00
_cell.angle_beta   90.00
_cell.angle_gamma   90.00
#
_symmetry.space_group_name_H-M   'P 1'
#
loop_
_entity.id
_entity.type
_entity.pdbx_description
1 polymer ?
#
loop_
_entity_poly.entity_id
_entity_poly.type
_entity_poly.pdbx_seq_one_letter_code
_entity_poly.pdbx_strand_id
1 'polypeptide(L)'
;MKKLEILDFKFKEDFSMVTFPTYRYDLDTLQDFVEEVFRFYGYNNFPLKQPKITRLNYQKNHIFDFISKLANKNYANVRTYTLIKPENNLFNPFNITEILNASDAKNYDHSQIRLSLISSLNEILIHHKKQGFEKNSFFDIGMIGRETNVLGLVSNQKTFDEIKLDIISLTNKKLIFKKAKNEIFHPNAAAEIYLDDELIGYIAKIHPKLIGNDAIFAEIKLNKLVDTKNQFVNYKHEPIKTRDITFSLNKFESVQTIIDKIKQIKGIHSYQIIDIYQKDDQIKNITFSFKIEDWEIKKLEQVFEVAK
;
A
#
# COMPACT_ATOMS: atom_id res chain seq x y z
N MET A 1 -31.15 4.74 -47.83
CA MET A 1 -30.60 5.00 -49.18
C MET A 1 -31.09 6.33 -49.74
N LYS A 2 -32.37 6.52 -50.09
CA LYS A 2 -32.89 7.84 -50.56
C LYS A 2 -32.58 9.03 -49.66
N LYS A 3 -32.57 8.84 -48.33
CA LYS A 3 -32.18 9.90 -47.38
C LYS A 3 -30.68 10.23 -47.39
N LEU A 4 -29.82 9.27 -47.76
CA LEU A 4 -28.38 9.45 -47.86
C LEU A 4 -27.98 10.08 -49.19
N GLU A 5 -28.75 9.86 -50.25
CA GLU A 5 -28.60 10.57 -51.53
C GLU A 5 -28.81 12.10 -51.37
N ILE A 6 -29.61 12.54 -50.36
CA ILE A 6 -29.74 13.97 -50.00
C ILE A 6 -28.40 14.55 -49.52
N LEU A 7 -27.51 13.72 -49.00
CA LEU A 7 -26.15 14.09 -48.63
C LEU A 7 -25.13 13.71 -49.71
N ASP A 8 -25.56 13.57 -50.96
CA ASP A 8 -24.71 13.27 -52.12
C ASP A 8 -23.94 11.93 -52.04
N PHE A 9 -24.40 10.98 -51.22
CA PHE A 9 -23.89 9.61 -51.29
C PHE A 9 -24.34 8.97 -52.61
N LYS A 10 -23.38 8.42 -53.36
CA LYS A 10 -23.66 7.71 -54.61
C LYS A 10 -23.52 6.21 -54.39
N PHE A 11 -24.51 5.45 -54.84
CA PHE A 11 -24.53 4.00 -54.72
C PHE A 11 -24.45 3.39 -56.12
N LYS A 12 -23.69 2.31 -56.27
CA LYS A 12 -23.79 1.46 -57.47
C LYS A 12 -25.12 0.71 -57.44
N GLU A 13 -25.68 0.38 -58.60
CA GLU A 13 -27.00 -0.27 -58.73
C GLU A 13 -27.11 -1.60 -57.96
N ASP A 14 -26.01 -2.34 -57.85
CA ASP A 14 -25.92 -3.62 -57.12
C ASP A 14 -25.56 -3.45 -55.63
N PHE A 15 -25.44 -2.20 -55.14
CA PHE A 15 -24.97 -1.84 -53.81
C PHE A 15 -23.59 -2.41 -53.45
N SER A 16 -22.77 -2.81 -54.43
CA SER A 16 -21.44 -3.33 -54.17
C SER A 16 -20.44 -2.23 -53.79
N MET A 17 -20.81 -0.96 -53.98
CA MET A 17 -19.95 0.19 -53.76
C MET A 17 -20.80 1.42 -53.38
N VAL A 18 -20.26 2.20 -52.44
CA VAL A 18 -20.74 3.53 -52.07
C VAL A 18 -19.60 4.52 -52.27
N THR A 19 -19.91 5.68 -52.83
CA THR A 19 -18.99 6.81 -52.97
C THR A 19 -19.48 7.93 -52.06
N PHE A 20 -18.57 8.44 -51.23
CA PHE A 20 -18.86 9.52 -50.29
C PHE A 20 -18.80 10.90 -50.95
N PRO A 21 -19.58 11.87 -50.44
CA PRO A 21 -19.51 13.24 -50.90
C PRO A 21 -18.13 13.86 -50.60
N THR A 22 -17.59 14.59 -51.57
CA THR A 22 -16.21 15.14 -51.49
C THR A 22 -16.03 16.25 -50.45
N TYR A 23 -17.13 16.84 -49.95
CA TYR A 23 -17.10 17.88 -48.92
C TYR A 23 -17.12 17.34 -47.48
N ARG A 24 -17.30 16.01 -47.31
CA ARG A 24 -17.31 15.35 -46.00
C ARG A 24 -15.98 14.67 -45.76
N TYR A 25 -15.09 15.39 -45.10
CA TYR A 25 -13.73 14.92 -44.80
C TYR A 25 -13.67 13.87 -43.68
N ASP A 26 -14.78 13.65 -42.98
CA ASP A 26 -14.94 12.70 -41.88
C ASP A 26 -15.40 11.30 -42.33
N LEU A 27 -15.67 11.11 -43.64
CA LEU A 27 -16.11 9.83 -44.19
C LEU A 27 -14.95 9.17 -44.94
N ASP A 28 -14.42 8.06 -44.42
CA ASP A 28 -13.32 7.30 -45.06
C ASP A 28 -13.55 5.79 -45.01
N THR A 29 -14.18 5.30 -43.94
CA THR A 29 -14.35 3.88 -43.67
C THR A 29 -15.79 3.42 -43.84
N LEU A 30 -16.00 2.10 -43.87
CA LEU A 30 -17.34 1.51 -43.87
C LEU A 30 -18.12 1.86 -42.60
N GLN A 31 -17.43 2.01 -41.47
CA GLN A 31 -18.02 2.34 -40.18
C GLN A 31 -18.67 3.73 -40.21
N ASP A 32 -18.03 4.70 -40.87
CA ASP A 32 -18.56 6.07 -41.00
C ASP A 32 -19.84 6.08 -41.86
N PHE A 33 -19.87 5.27 -42.93
CA PHE A 33 -21.09 5.03 -43.70
C PHE A 33 -22.20 4.39 -42.86
N VAL A 34 -21.87 3.37 -42.07
CA VAL A 34 -22.84 2.69 -41.19
C VAL A 34 -23.37 3.65 -40.12
N GLU A 35 -22.52 4.52 -39.57
CA GLU A 35 -22.94 5.58 -38.65
C GLU A 35 -23.96 6.52 -39.31
N GLU A 36 -23.74 6.92 -40.55
CA GLU A 36 -24.68 7.76 -41.30
C GLU A 36 -26.02 7.06 -41.54
N VAL A 37 -25.99 5.77 -41.87
CA VAL A 37 -27.20 4.94 -41.96
C VAL A 37 -27.93 4.94 -40.61
N PHE A 38 -27.21 4.76 -39.50
CA PHE A 38 -27.78 4.74 -38.15
C PHE A 38 -28.35 6.11 -37.75
N ARG A 39 -27.67 7.20 -38.11
CA ARG A 39 -28.10 8.58 -37.87
C ARG A 39 -29.43 8.89 -38.55
N PHE A 40 -29.59 8.52 -39.82
CA PHE A 40 -30.85 8.70 -40.55
C PHE A 40 -31.96 7.73 -40.18
N TYR A 41 -31.59 6.51 -39.78
CA TYR A 41 -32.54 5.57 -39.20
C TYR A 41 -33.07 6.10 -37.87
N GLY A 42 -32.24 6.82 -37.11
CA GLY A 42 -32.56 7.37 -35.81
C GLY A 42 -32.18 6.38 -34.71
N TYR A 43 -31.28 6.80 -33.82
CA TYR A 43 -30.74 5.96 -32.75
C TYR A 43 -31.81 5.35 -31.84
N ASN A 44 -32.92 6.05 -31.63
CA ASN A 44 -34.04 5.59 -30.80
C ASN A 44 -34.85 4.43 -31.42
N ASN A 45 -34.67 4.17 -32.72
CA ASN A 45 -35.40 3.11 -33.41
C ASN A 45 -34.72 1.73 -33.26
N PHE A 46 -33.48 1.68 -32.75
CA PHE A 46 -32.80 0.40 -32.52
C PHE A 46 -33.39 -0.32 -31.30
N PRO A 47 -33.74 -1.61 -31.42
CA PRO A 47 -34.19 -2.38 -30.27
C PRO A 47 -33.04 -2.56 -29.28
N LEU A 48 -33.34 -2.37 -27.99
CA LEU A 48 -32.37 -2.62 -26.92
C LEU A 48 -32.02 -4.11 -26.88
N LYS A 49 -30.76 -4.45 -27.10
CA LYS A 49 -30.25 -5.83 -27.05
C LYS A 49 -29.08 -5.90 -26.10
N GLN A 50 -29.20 -6.71 -25.04
CA GLN A 50 -28.10 -6.94 -24.12
C GLN A 50 -26.95 -7.66 -24.84
N PRO A 51 -25.68 -7.23 -24.68
CA PRO A 51 -24.55 -7.95 -25.22
C PRO A 51 -24.44 -9.33 -24.55
N LYS A 52 -24.04 -10.35 -25.32
CA LYS A 52 -23.74 -11.67 -24.74
C LYS A 52 -22.45 -11.54 -23.92
N ILE A 53 -22.56 -11.63 -22.60
CA ILE A 53 -21.42 -11.54 -21.70
C ILE A 53 -20.77 -12.93 -21.58
N THR A 54 -19.51 -13.04 -22.02
CA THR A 54 -18.67 -14.18 -21.64
C THR A 54 -18.07 -13.88 -20.27
N ARG A 55 -18.32 -14.74 -19.27
CA ARG A 55 -17.75 -14.56 -17.93
C ARG A 55 -16.26 -14.90 -17.97
N LEU A 56 -15.42 -13.88 -17.93
CA LEU A 56 -13.99 -14.05 -17.68
C LEU A 56 -13.75 -14.23 -16.18
N ASN A 57 -12.73 -15.02 -15.81
CA ASN A 57 -12.28 -15.11 -14.43
C ASN A 57 -11.74 -13.75 -13.98
N TYR A 58 -12.52 -13.05 -13.16
CA TYR A 58 -12.18 -11.73 -12.64
C TYR A 58 -11.19 -11.86 -11.47
N GLN A 59 -10.00 -11.29 -11.62
CA GLN A 59 -9.11 -11.05 -10.49
C GLN A 59 -9.59 -9.80 -9.75
N LYS A 60 -9.94 -9.97 -8.47
CA LYS A 60 -10.44 -8.89 -7.61
C LYS A 60 -9.38 -7.81 -7.46
N ASN A 61 -9.73 -6.57 -7.71
CA ASN A 61 -8.87 -5.44 -7.35
C ASN A 61 -8.79 -5.32 -5.82
N HIS A 62 -7.60 -5.48 -5.25
CA HIS A 62 -7.36 -5.46 -3.81
C HIS A 62 -7.37 -4.06 -3.19
N ILE A 63 -7.35 -2.99 -4.00
CA ILE A 63 -7.32 -1.60 -3.50
C ILE A 63 -8.51 -1.31 -2.58
N PHE A 64 -9.71 -1.76 -2.97
CA PHE A 64 -10.91 -1.55 -2.16
C PHE A 64 -10.79 -2.22 -0.79
N ASP A 65 -10.21 -3.42 -0.73
CA ASP A 65 -9.99 -4.13 0.52
C ASP A 65 -9.04 -3.36 1.45
N PHE A 66 -7.98 -2.75 0.91
CA PHE A 66 -7.08 -1.89 1.70
C PHE A 66 -7.78 -0.62 2.21
N ILE A 67 -8.59 0.04 1.37
CA ILE A 67 -9.37 1.23 1.74
C ILE A 67 -10.31 0.89 2.91
N SER A 68 -11.08 -0.20 2.81
CA SER A 68 -11.99 -0.63 3.88
C SER A 68 -11.25 -0.98 5.17
N LYS A 69 -10.12 -1.70 5.09
CA LYS A 69 -9.29 -2.04 6.27
C LYS A 69 -8.79 -0.78 6.97
N LEU A 70 -8.29 0.22 6.25
CA LEU A 70 -7.77 1.47 6.81
C LEU A 70 -8.88 2.38 7.37
N ALA A 71 -10.02 2.46 6.70
CA ALA A 71 -11.18 3.18 7.21
C ALA A 71 -11.64 2.62 8.57
N ASN A 72 -11.71 1.30 8.72
CA ASN A 72 -12.03 0.63 9.99
C ASN A 72 -10.98 0.85 11.10
N LYS A 73 -9.80 1.40 10.75
CA LYS A 73 -8.72 1.74 11.69
C LYS A 73 -8.66 3.23 12.00
N ASN A 74 -9.73 3.98 11.69
CA ASN A 74 -9.84 5.43 11.89
C ASN A 74 -8.83 6.25 11.08
N TYR A 75 -8.50 5.81 9.87
CA TYR A 75 -7.86 6.67 8.87
C TYR A 75 -8.91 7.23 7.91
N ALA A 76 -8.89 8.54 7.69
CA ALA A 76 -9.70 9.16 6.65
C ALA A 76 -8.98 9.07 5.29
N ASN A 77 -9.67 8.61 4.26
CA ASN A 77 -9.11 8.59 2.92
C ASN A 77 -9.11 10.01 2.34
N VAL A 78 -7.97 10.43 1.82
CA VAL A 78 -7.80 11.70 1.11
C VAL A 78 -7.27 11.43 -0.29
N ARG A 79 -7.51 12.36 -1.21
CA ARG A 79 -6.98 12.29 -2.57
C ARG A 79 -6.14 13.53 -2.82
N THR A 80 -4.85 13.31 -3.06
CA THR A 80 -3.89 14.39 -3.29
C THR A 80 -3.49 14.46 -4.76
N TYR A 81 -2.99 15.61 -5.20
CA TYR A 81 -2.49 15.76 -6.56
C TYR A 81 -1.23 14.91 -6.78
N THR A 82 -1.18 14.21 -7.91
CA THR A 82 0.02 13.48 -8.32
C THR A 82 1.15 14.42 -8.74
N LEU A 83 0.79 15.53 -9.39
CA LEU A 83 1.70 16.58 -9.80
C LEU A 83 1.84 17.61 -8.68
N ILE A 84 3.06 17.82 -8.22
CA ILE A 84 3.40 18.78 -7.18
C ILE A 84 4.47 19.74 -7.67
N LYS A 85 4.71 20.76 -6.85
CA LYS A 85 5.73 21.76 -7.06
C LYS A 85 7.14 21.13 -6.98
N PRO A 86 8.03 21.36 -7.95
CA PRO A 86 9.37 20.77 -7.97
C PRO A 86 10.19 21.05 -6.70
N GLU A 87 10.12 22.26 -6.14
CA GLU A 87 10.87 22.61 -4.91
C GLU A 87 10.41 21.84 -3.68
N ASN A 88 9.16 21.37 -3.66
CA ASN A 88 8.61 20.57 -2.56
C ASN A 88 8.86 19.07 -2.75
N ASN A 89 9.39 18.66 -3.91
CA ASN A 89 9.58 17.28 -4.31
C ASN A 89 10.98 16.73 -3.96
N LEU A 90 11.50 17.10 -2.79
CA LEU A 90 12.85 16.74 -2.35
C LEU A 90 12.90 15.41 -1.60
N PHE A 91 11.78 14.98 -1.03
CA PHE A 91 11.70 13.81 -0.18
C PHE A 91 11.59 12.52 -1.02
N ASN A 92 12.67 11.74 -1.08
CA ASN A 92 12.81 10.59 -1.98
C ASN A 92 13.40 9.34 -1.26
N PRO A 93 12.66 8.74 -0.32
CA PRO A 93 13.13 7.57 0.46
C PRO A 93 13.34 6.30 -0.37
N PHE A 94 12.71 6.20 -1.56
CA PHE A 94 12.85 5.07 -2.46
C PHE A 94 13.96 5.24 -3.50
N ASN A 95 14.74 6.33 -3.45
CA ASN A 95 15.82 6.63 -4.39
C ASN A 95 15.38 6.60 -5.87
N ILE A 96 14.18 7.13 -6.17
CA ILE A 96 13.68 7.27 -7.53
C ILE A 96 14.59 8.26 -8.29
N THR A 97 15.27 7.80 -9.34
CA THR A 97 16.22 8.61 -10.11
C THR A 97 15.57 9.35 -11.28
N GLU A 98 14.49 8.80 -11.83
CA GLU A 98 13.77 9.39 -12.96
C GLU A 98 12.80 10.46 -12.44
N ILE A 99 13.08 11.72 -12.78
CA ILE A 99 12.19 12.86 -12.51
C ILE A 99 11.29 13.07 -13.72
N LEU A 100 9.98 13.02 -13.51
CA LEU A 100 8.99 13.15 -14.57
C LEU A 100 8.27 14.51 -14.47
N ASN A 101 8.45 15.35 -15.48
CA ASN A 101 7.77 16.64 -15.60
C ASN A 101 6.67 16.56 -16.66
N ALA A 102 5.54 17.23 -16.41
CA ALA A 102 4.49 17.42 -17.39
C ALA A 102 4.91 18.55 -18.36
N SER A 103 5.04 18.24 -19.65
CA SER A 103 5.48 19.18 -20.69
C SER A 103 4.57 20.41 -20.77
N ASP A 104 3.27 20.21 -20.67
CA ASP A 104 2.24 21.23 -20.84
C ASP A 104 1.49 21.51 -19.52
N ALA A 105 2.24 21.59 -18.42
CA ALA A 105 1.68 21.92 -17.12
C ALA A 105 1.08 23.34 -17.13
N LYS A 106 -0.20 23.47 -16.76
CA LYS A 106 -0.89 24.78 -16.69
C LYS A 106 -0.33 25.71 -15.61
N ASN A 107 0.24 25.13 -14.53
CA ASN A 107 0.86 25.86 -13.43
C ASN A 107 2.11 25.11 -12.98
N TYR A 108 3.13 25.88 -12.59
CA TYR A 108 4.38 25.38 -12.01
C TYR A 108 4.17 24.56 -10.73
N ASP A 109 3.18 24.90 -9.90
CA ASP A 109 2.89 24.14 -8.67
C ASP A 109 2.35 22.71 -8.96
N HIS A 110 1.97 22.41 -10.20
CA HIS A 110 1.50 21.10 -10.66
C HIS A 110 2.27 20.65 -11.92
N SER A 111 3.60 20.74 -11.89
CA SER A 111 4.45 20.47 -13.04
C SER A 111 5.26 19.17 -12.95
N GLN A 112 5.42 18.57 -11.77
CA GLN A 112 6.30 17.42 -11.58
C GLN A 112 5.61 16.28 -10.82
N ILE A 113 5.77 15.05 -11.29
CA ILE A 113 5.27 13.87 -10.57
C ILE A 113 6.05 13.72 -9.27
N ARG A 114 5.32 13.61 -8.16
CA ARG A 114 5.89 13.43 -6.83
C ARG A 114 6.76 12.17 -6.74
N LEU A 115 7.84 12.26 -5.96
CA LEU A 115 8.73 11.15 -5.60
C LEU A 115 8.25 10.40 -4.35
N SER A 116 7.35 11.02 -3.58
CA SER A 116 6.69 10.45 -2.41
C SER A 116 5.33 11.12 -2.19
N LEU A 117 4.37 10.36 -1.65
CA LEU A 117 3.08 10.85 -1.16
C LEU A 117 3.22 11.72 0.09
N ILE A 118 4.34 11.61 0.82
CA ILE A 118 4.45 12.21 2.14
C ILE A 118 4.41 13.74 2.09
N SER A 119 5.03 14.39 1.10
CA SER A 119 4.92 15.84 0.93
C SER A 119 3.45 16.26 0.81
N SER A 120 2.68 15.58 -0.03
CA SER A 120 1.25 15.86 -0.23
C SER A 120 0.41 15.58 1.03
N LEU A 121 0.68 14.48 1.74
CA LEU A 121 -0.03 14.14 2.97
C LEU A 121 0.28 15.11 4.12
N ASN A 122 1.50 15.63 4.18
CA ASN A 122 1.87 16.66 5.14
C ASN A 122 1.10 17.96 4.90
N GLU A 123 0.90 18.37 3.65
CA GLU A 123 0.08 19.54 3.30
C GLU A 123 -1.37 19.37 3.79
N ILE A 124 -1.96 18.17 3.62
CA ILE A 124 -3.29 17.85 4.14
C ILE A 124 -3.35 18.00 5.66
N LEU A 125 -2.36 17.47 6.38
CA LEU A 125 -2.30 17.57 7.83
C LEU A 125 -2.19 19.03 8.30
N ILE A 126 -1.33 19.84 7.64
CA ILE A 126 -1.20 21.27 7.92
C ILE A 126 -2.50 22.02 7.65
N HIS A 127 -3.17 21.71 6.54
CA HIS A 127 -4.44 22.34 6.17
C HIS A 127 -5.52 22.12 7.23
N HIS A 128 -5.69 20.88 7.69
CA HIS A 128 -6.68 20.54 8.71
C HIS A 128 -6.33 21.13 10.08
N LYS A 129 -5.04 21.15 10.44
CA LYS A 129 -4.59 21.81 11.67
C LYS A 129 -4.94 23.31 11.68
N LYS A 130 -4.75 24.01 10.56
CA LYS A 130 -5.15 25.43 10.41
C LYS A 130 -6.66 25.66 10.56
N GLN A 131 -7.48 24.64 10.36
CA GLN A 131 -8.94 24.69 10.55
C GLN A 131 -9.38 24.26 11.96
N GLY A 132 -8.43 24.01 12.88
CA GLY A 132 -8.72 23.63 14.27
C GLY A 132 -8.80 22.13 14.53
N PHE A 133 -8.56 21.28 13.53
CA PHE A 133 -8.49 19.84 13.72
C PHE A 133 -7.07 19.43 14.13
N GLU A 134 -6.82 19.38 15.45
CA GLU A 134 -5.48 19.14 16.00
C GLU A 134 -4.98 17.69 15.85
N LYS A 135 -5.87 16.69 15.87
CA LYS A 135 -5.52 15.27 15.84
C LYS A 135 -6.26 14.54 14.73
N ASN A 136 -5.52 14.00 13.77
CA ASN A 136 -6.08 13.32 12.60
C ASN A 136 -5.17 12.16 12.13
N SER A 137 -5.76 11.25 11.36
CA SER A 137 -5.02 10.24 10.58
C SER A 137 -5.57 10.19 9.18
N PHE A 138 -4.70 10.27 8.18
CA PHE A 138 -5.07 10.26 6.78
C PHE A 138 -4.30 9.20 6.01
N PHE A 139 -4.89 8.76 4.91
CA PHE A 139 -4.21 7.92 3.94
C PHE A 139 -4.61 8.26 2.51
N ASP A 140 -3.68 8.05 1.58
CA ASP A 140 -3.92 8.11 0.14
C ASP A 140 -3.23 6.93 -0.53
N ILE A 141 -3.81 6.46 -1.64
CA ILE A 141 -3.25 5.40 -2.48
C ILE A 141 -3.06 5.99 -3.87
N GLY A 142 -1.81 6.10 -4.31
CA GLY A 142 -1.54 6.69 -5.62
C GLY A 142 -0.15 6.42 -6.16
N MET A 143 0.19 7.20 -7.17
CA MET A 143 1.43 7.06 -7.91
C MET A 143 2.55 7.91 -7.33
N ILE A 144 3.76 7.38 -7.31
CA ILE A 144 5.02 8.09 -7.11
C ILE A 144 6.00 7.67 -8.21
N GLY A 145 6.62 8.62 -8.91
CA GLY A 145 7.38 8.30 -10.13
C GLY A 145 6.58 7.40 -11.10
N ARG A 146 7.06 6.17 -11.34
CA ARG A 146 6.36 5.13 -12.13
C ARG A 146 5.64 4.05 -11.32
N GLU A 147 5.73 4.10 -9.99
CA GLU A 147 5.08 3.14 -9.10
C GLU A 147 3.65 3.60 -8.83
N THR A 148 2.63 2.87 -9.31
CA THR A 148 1.23 3.35 -9.32
C THR A 148 0.41 3.01 -8.08
N ASN A 149 0.84 2.03 -7.28
CA ASN A 149 0.07 1.48 -6.15
C ASN A 149 0.85 1.65 -4.84
N VAL A 150 1.11 2.88 -4.45
CA VAL A 150 1.78 3.19 -3.18
C VAL A 150 0.75 3.72 -2.18
N LEU A 151 0.79 3.19 -0.97
CA LEU A 151 0.02 3.65 0.18
C LEU A 151 0.86 4.64 0.97
N GLY A 152 0.36 5.85 1.15
CA GLY A 152 0.90 6.83 2.09
C GLY A 152 -0.03 6.95 3.30
N LEU A 153 0.55 6.98 4.50
CA LEU A 153 -0.12 7.22 5.77
C LEU A 153 0.50 8.43 6.47
N VAL A 154 -0.33 9.24 7.11
CA VAL A 154 0.11 10.27 8.06
C VAL A 154 -0.79 10.25 9.28
N SER A 155 -0.21 10.38 10.47
CA SER A 155 -0.95 10.50 11.72
C SER A 155 -0.19 11.33 12.74
N ASN A 156 -0.90 12.24 13.40
CA ASN A 156 -0.41 12.93 14.60
C ASN A 156 -1.24 12.54 15.85
N GLN A 157 -2.02 11.46 15.76
CA GLN A 157 -2.81 10.93 16.87
C GLN A 157 -2.43 9.50 17.26
N LYS A 158 -1.97 8.68 16.30
CA LYS A 158 -1.53 7.31 16.52
C LYS A 158 -0.04 7.28 16.87
N THR A 159 0.31 6.35 17.73
CA THR A 159 1.70 6.02 18.07
C THR A 159 2.37 5.24 16.93
N PHE A 160 3.70 5.14 17.00
CA PHE A 160 4.49 4.40 16.01
C PHE A 160 4.08 2.92 15.94
N ASP A 161 3.87 2.29 17.10
CA ASP A 161 3.50 0.89 17.18
C ASP A 161 2.08 0.61 16.68
N GLU A 162 1.13 1.53 16.90
CA GLU A 162 -0.22 1.41 16.33
C GLU A 162 -0.18 1.41 14.80
N ILE A 163 0.55 2.35 14.19
CA ILE A 163 0.67 2.42 12.72
C ILE A 163 1.39 1.17 12.19
N LYS A 164 2.43 0.71 12.88
CA LYS A 164 3.14 -0.53 12.54
C LYS A 164 2.21 -1.74 12.55
N LEU A 165 1.38 -1.90 13.58
CA LEU A 165 0.38 -2.97 13.67
C LEU A 165 -0.68 -2.85 12.57
N ASP A 166 -1.11 -1.61 12.28
CA ASP A 166 -2.05 -1.34 11.20
C ASP A 166 -1.49 -1.80 9.84
N ILE A 167 -0.23 -1.50 9.54
CA ILE A 167 0.46 -1.96 8.31
C ILE A 167 0.58 -3.49 8.28
N ILE A 168 1.01 -4.13 9.39
CA ILE A 168 1.13 -5.59 9.47
C ILE A 168 -0.21 -6.26 9.15
N SER A 169 -1.32 -5.72 9.65
CA SER A 169 -2.65 -6.29 9.43
C SER A 169 -3.18 -6.17 7.99
N LEU A 170 -2.50 -5.41 7.11
CA LEU A 170 -2.90 -5.28 5.72
C LEU A 170 -2.62 -6.55 4.90
N THR A 171 -1.67 -7.40 5.34
CA THR A 171 -1.23 -8.60 4.61
C THR A 171 -1.07 -9.82 5.52
N ASN A 172 -1.16 -11.02 4.96
CA ASN A 172 -0.77 -12.28 5.61
C ASN A 172 0.73 -12.60 5.49
N LYS A 173 1.50 -11.78 4.77
CA LYS A 173 2.94 -11.94 4.62
C LYS A 173 3.69 -11.44 5.85
N LYS A 174 4.84 -12.05 6.13
CA LYS A 174 5.71 -11.64 7.23
C LYS A 174 6.55 -10.42 6.85
N LEU A 175 6.23 -9.28 7.43
CA LEU A 175 7.01 -8.05 7.27
C LEU A 175 8.14 -7.96 8.30
N ILE A 176 9.32 -7.52 7.87
CA ILE A 176 10.49 -7.31 8.73
C ILE A 176 10.76 -5.81 8.85
N PHE A 177 10.76 -5.30 10.09
CA PHE A 177 11.05 -3.89 10.36
C PHE A 177 12.49 -3.76 10.85
N LYS A 178 13.34 -3.07 10.07
CA LYS A 178 14.76 -2.84 10.40
C LYS A 178 14.94 -1.36 10.76
N LYS A 179 15.89 -1.04 11.66
CA LYS A 179 16.21 0.36 11.99
C LYS A 179 16.62 1.09 10.71
N ALA A 180 15.99 2.23 10.43
CA ALA A 180 16.32 3.01 9.24
C ALA A 180 17.73 3.60 9.34
N LYS A 181 18.45 3.63 8.22
CA LYS A 181 19.81 4.19 8.15
C LYS A 181 19.86 5.57 7.49
N ASN A 182 18.77 5.99 6.86
CA ASN A 182 18.73 7.20 6.05
C ASN A 182 18.59 8.47 6.92
N GLU A 183 19.41 9.48 6.66
CA GLU A 183 19.43 10.78 7.37
C GLU A 183 18.18 11.64 7.14
N ILE A 184 17.38 11.32 6.12
CA ILE A 184 16.08 12.01 5.88
C ILE A 184 15.06 11.74 6.99
N PHE A 185 15.28 10.70 7.80
CA PHE A 185 14.42 10.33 8.91
C PHE A 185 14.95 10.79 10.26
N HIS A 186 14.08 10.87 11.25
CA HIS A 186 14.50 11.08 12.64
C HIS A 186 15.26 9.84 13.17
N PRO A 187 16.46 10.01 13.76
CA PRO A 187 17.41 8.90 14.03
C PRO A 187 16.89 7.82 14.99
N ASN A 188 15.95 8.19 15.86
CA ASN A 188 15.38 7.29 16.88
C ASN A 188 13.90 6.96 16.64
N ALA A 189 13.30 7.42 15.54
CA ALA A 189 11.86 7.25 15.30
C ALA A 189 11.59 6.87 13.84
N ALA A 190 12.30 5.85 13.35
CA ALA A 190 12.20 5.38 11.98
C ALA A 190 12.53 3.89 11.83
N ALA A 191 11.76 3.20 11.00
CA ALA A 191 12.00 1.83 10.60
C ALA A 191 11.70 1.63 9.10
N GLU A 192 12.58 0.92 8.43
CA GLU A 192 12.42 0.42 7.07
C GLU A 192 11.66 -0.91 7.09
N ILE A 193 10.79 -1.11 6.11
CA ILE A 193 9.92 -2.28 5.99
C ILE A 193 10.42 -3.15 4.85
N TYR A 194 10.76 -4.38 5.18
CA TYR A 194 11.29 -5.36 4.24
C TYR A 194 10.32 -6.54 4.08
N LEU A 195 10.25 -7.05 2.84
CA LEU A 195 9.62 -8.32 2.49
C LEU A 195 10.63 -9.11 1.66
N ASP A 196 10.99 -10.32 2.11
CA ASP A 196 11.99 -11.17 1.42
C ASP A 196 13.29 -10.42 1.07
N ASP A 197 13.77 -9.60 2.01
CA ASP A 197 14.94 -8.69 1.90
C ASP A 197 14.84 -7.54 0.88
N GLU A 198 13.69 -7.38 0.22
CA GLU A 198 13.38 -6.18 -0.58
C GLU A 198 12.82 -5.06 0.31
N LEU A 199 13.33 -3.83 0.17
CA LEU A 199 12.75 -2.64 0.79
C LEU A 199 11.41 -2.31 0.11
N ILE A 200 10.31 -2.44 0.84
CA ILE A 200 8.97 -2.18 0.31
C ILE A 200 8.32 -0.92 0.88
N GLY A 201 8.91 -0.30 1.90
CA GLY A 201 8.36 0.88 2.55
C GLY A 201 9.10 1.29 3.80
N TYR A 202 8.53 2.24 4.53
CA TYR A 202 9.05 2.69 5.82
C TYR A 202 7.92 3.26 6.69
N ILE A 203 8.20 3.40 7.97
CA ILE A 203 7.44 4.18 8.95
C ILE A 203 8.44 5.08 9.69
N ALA A 204 8.20 6.39 9.72
CA ALA A 204 9.14 7.33 10.30
C ALA A 204 8.49 8.65 10.75
N LYS A 205 9.06 9.26 11.78
CA LYS A 205 9.06 10.73 11.90
C LYS A 205 10.13 11.27 10.96
N ILE A 206 9.79 12.31 10.20
CA ILE A 206 10.70 12.91 9.21
C ILE A 206 11.60 13.95 9.90
N HIS A 207 12.83 14.10 9.41
CA HIS A 207 13.75 15.09 9.96
C HIS A 207 13.16 16.52 9.82
N PRO A 208 13.21 17.38 10.86
CA PRO A 208 12.59 18.71 10.85
C PRO A 208 13.03 19.64 9.71
N LYS A 209 14.25 19.43 9.17
CA LYS A 209 14.79 20.15 7.99
C LYS A 209 13.97 19.91 6.71
N LEU A 210 13.30 18.77 6.59
CA LEU A 210 12.50 18.41 5.42
C LEU A 210 11.02 18.66 5.68
N ILE A 211 10.51 18.15 6.81
CA ILE A 211 9.12 18.33 7.24
C ILE A 211 9.13 18.68 8.72
N GLY A 212 8.68 19.89 9.06
CA GLY A 212 8.69 20.42 10.42
C GLY A 212 7.50 20.03 11.29
N ASN A 213 6.58 19.19 10.79
CA ASN A 213 5.38 18.81 11.53
C ASN A 213 5.64 17.56 12.39
N ASP A 214 5.22 17.58 13.65
CA ASP A 214 5.35 16.43 14.54
C ASP A 214 4.26 15.40 14.25
N ALA A 215 4.51 14.56 13.25
CA ALA A 215 3.63 13.49 12.82
C ALA A 215 4.45 12.25 12.43
N ILE A 216 3.79 11.10 12.45
CA ILE A 216 4.35 9.85 11.98
C ILE A 216 3.82 9.59 10.58
N PHE A 217 4.74 9.30 9.68
CA PHE A 217 4.47 9.02 8.28
C PHE A 217 4.81 7.58 7.98
N ALA A 218 4.10 6.96 7.06
CA ALA A 218 4.50 5.68 6.47
C ALA A 218 4.19 5.68 4.98
N GLU A 219 5.04 5.02 4.21
CA GLU A 219 4.82 4.84 2.79
C GLU A 219 5.20 3.41 2.39
N ILE A 220 4.29 2.67 1.76
CA ILE A 220 4.47 1.25 1.41
C ILE A 220 3.98 0.97 -0.01
N LYS A 221 4.75 0.18 -0.76
CA LYS A 221 4.37 -0.36 -2.08
C LYS A 221 3.30 -1.45 -1.91
N LEU A 222 2.03 -1.15 -2.22
CA LEU A 222 0.88 -2.06 -2.01
C LEU A 222 0.91 -3.31 -2.88
N ASN A 223 1.48 -3.23 -4.08
CA ASN A 223 1.68 -4.38 -4.97
C ASN A 223 2.46 -5.52 -4.29
N LYS A 224 3.31 -5.21 -3.29
CA LYS A 224 4.05 -6.19 -2.51
C LYS A 224 3.22 -6.85 -1.40
N LEU A 225 2.16 -6.19 -0.93
CA LEU A 225 1.30 -6.63 0.17
C LEU A 225 0.15 -7.56 -0.24
N VAL A 226 0.01 -7.90 -1.52
CA VAL A 226 -1.06 -8.80 -1.99
C VAL A 226 -0.92 -10.16 -1.29
N ASP A 227 -2.01 -10.59 -0.64
CA ASP A 227 -2.04 -11.82 0.14
C ASP A 227 -1.72 -13.05 -0.70
N THR A 228 -0.96 -13.97 -0.11
CA THR A 228 -0.77 -15.30 -0.67
C THR A 228 -1.96 -16.19 -0.31
N LYS A 229 -2.33 -17.12 -1.19
CA LYS A 229 -3.37 -18.10 -0.86
C LYS A 229 -2.89 -18.95 0.31
N ASN A 230 -3.65 -18.95 1.41
CA ASN A 230 -3.37 -19.83 2.53
C ASN A 230 -3.49 -21.28 2.05
N GLN A 231 -2.42 -22.05 2.25
CA GLN A 231 -2.46 -23.50 2.04
C GLN A 231 -3.07 -24.15 3.27
N PHE A 232 -4.01 -25.06 3.05
CA PHE A 232 -4.53 -25.88 4.14
C PHE A 232 -3.40 -26.77 4.66
N VAL A 233 -3.20 -26.73 5.97
CA VAL A 233 -2.29 -27.63 6.69
C VAL A 233 -3.14 -28.45 7.64
N ASN A 234 -2.93 -29.77 7.65
CA ASN A 234 -3.65 -30.65 8.57
C ASN A 234 -3.39 -30.24 10.02
N TYR A 235 -4.46 -30.28 10.82
CA TYR A 235 -4.36 -30.05 12.25
C TYR A 235 -3.55 -31.17 12.91
N LYS A 236 -2.57 -30.80 13.73
CA LYS A 236 -1.81 -31.74 14.56
C LYS A 236 -2.54 -31.94 15.88
N HIS A 237 -2.88 -33.19 16.20
CA HIS A 237 -3.58 -33.57 17.44
C HIS A 237 -2.67 -33.62 18.69
N GLU A 238 -1.38 -33.31 18.56
CA GLU A 238 -0.43 -33.35 19.66
C GLU A 238 -0.76 -32.30 20.73
N PRO A 239 -0.70 -32.64 22.03
CA PRO A 239 -1.02 -31.69 23.09
C PRO A 239 0.04 -30.59 23.16
N ILE A 240 -0.42 -29.34 22.97
CA ILE A 240 0.40 -28.13 23.12
C ILE A 240 0.24 -27.65 24.57
N LYS A 241 1.36 -27.34 25.23
CA LYS A 241 1.38 -26.72 26.55
C LYS A 241 1.87 -25.28 26.47
N THR A 242 1.42 -24.46 27.43
CA THR A 242 1.93 -23.10 27.62
C THR A 242 3.00 -23.09 28.72
N ARG A 243 4.11 -22.42 28.44
CA ARG A 243 5.23 -22.24 29.39
C ARG A 243 5.69 -20.80 29.38
N ASP A 244 5.74 -20.19 30.55
CA ASP A 244 6.24 -18.83 30.71
C ASP A 244 7.67 -18.90 31.26
N ILE A 245 8.60 -18.22 30.59
CA ILE A 245 10.01 -18.15 30.99
C ILE A 245 10.44 -16.69 31.01
N THR A 246 11.04 -16.28 32.13
CA THR A 246 11.63 -14.95 32.30
C THR A 246 13.12 -15.00 32.04
N PHE A 247 13.61 -14.09 31.20
CA PHE A 247 15.02 -13.93 30.88
C PHE A 247 15.53 -12.60 31.45
N SER A 248 16.68 -12.62 32.11
CA SER A 248 17.39 -11.41 32.51
C SER A 248 18.38 -11.00 31.43
N LEU A 249 18.22 -9.78 30.90
CA LEU A 249 19.08 -9.18 29.90
C LEU A 249 19.79 -7.96 30.50
N ASN A 250 21.03 -7.73 30.10
CA ASN A 250 21.69 -6.46 30.39
C ASN A 250 21.04 -5.32 29.58
N LYS A 251 21.09 -4.07 30.06
CA LYS A 251 20.40 -2.89 29.48
C LYS A 251 20.62 -2.69 27.97
N PHE A 252 21.79 -3.06 27.47
CA PHE A 252 22.16 -2.91 26.06
C PHE A 252 22.14 -4.23 25.27
N GLU A 253 21.77 -5.33 25.93
CA GLU A 253 21.71 -6.64 25.30
C GLU A 253 20.41 -6.78 24.49
N SER A 254 20.55 -7.18 23.23
CA SER A 254 19.42 -7.27 22.32
C SER A 254 18.61 -8.53 22.60
N VAL A 255 17.29 -8.37 22.72
CA VAL A 255 16.33 -9.50 22.77
C VAL A 255 16.47 -10.43 21.55
N GLN A 256 17.04 -9.93 20.46
CA GLN A 256 17.23 -10.69 19.23
C GLN A 256 18.10 -11.94 19.44
N THR A 257 19.10 -11.90 20.34
CA THR A 257 19.95 -13.07 20.63
C THR A 257 19.15 -14.21 21.26
N ILE A 258 18.22 -13.89 22.17
CA ILE A 258 17.28 -14.87 22.75
C ILE A 258 16.37 -15.42 21.66
N ILE A 259 15.80 -14.54 20.82
CA ILE A 259 14.93 -14.95 19.71
C ILE A 259 15.64 -15.91 18.75
N ASP A 260 16.92 -15.66 18.45
CA ASP A 260 17.68 -16.51 17.53
C ASP A 260 17.99 -17.88 18.14
N LYS A 261 18.23 -17.97 19.46
CA LYS A 261 18.29 -19.25 20.18
C LYS A 261 16.93 -19.97 20.17
N ILE A 262 15.83 -19.26 20.42
CA ILE A 262 14.46 -19.83 20.38
C ILE A 262 14.18 -20.47 19.01
N LYS A 263 14.56 -19.81 17.90
CA LYS A 263 14.35 -20.32 16.53
C LYS A 263 15.08 -21.64 16.24
N GLN A 264 16.12 -22.00 17.00
CA GLN A 264 16.86 -23.25 16.82
C GLN A 264 16.16 -24.45 17.49
N ILE A 265 15.19 -24.20 18.37
CA ILE A 265 14.47 -25.22 19.13
C ILE A 265 13.28 -25.72 18.30
N LYS A 266 13.11 -27.04 18.20
CA LYS A 266 11.98 -27.65 17.46
C LYS A 266 10.73 -27.69 18.34
N GLY A 267 9.55 -27.89 17.78
CA GLY A 267 8.32 -28.07 18.58
C GLY A 267 7.78 -26.80 19.28
N ILE A 268 8.42 -25.65 19.12
CA ILE A 268 7.83 -24.35 19.49
C ILE A 268 6.87 -23.92 18.39
N HIS A 269 5.59 -23.81 18.72
CA HIS A 269 4.53 -23.37 17.80
C HIS A 269 4.42 -21.85 17.73
N SER A 270 4.51 -21.17 18.88
CA SER A 270 4.49 -19.71 18.95
C SER A 270 5.11 -19.21 20.25
N TYR A 271 5.61 -17.98 20.25
CA TYR A 271 6.04 -17.29 21.46
C TYR A 271 5.56 -15.83 21.44
N GLN A 272 5.32 -15.26 22.61
CA GLN A 272 4.97 -13.85 22.77
C GLN A 272 5.63 -13.29 24.04
N ILE A 273 6.05 -12.03 24.00
CA ILE A 273 6.51 -11.34 25.22
C ILE A 273 5.25 -10.90 25.97
N ILE A 274 5.09 -11.37 27.20
CA ILE A 274 3.94 -11.05 28.05
C ILE A 274 4.26 -9.99 29.09
N ASP A 275 5.54 -9.83 29.44
CA ASP A 275 5.96 -8.84 30.43
C ASP A 275 7.40 -8.37 30.18
N ILE A 276 7.65 -7.12 30.54
CA ILE A 276 8.97 -6.48 30.53
C ILE A 276 9.10 -5.68 31.82
N TYR A 277 9.92 -6.18 32.73
CA TYR A 277 10.17 -5.56 34.03
C TYR A 277 11.62 -5.07 34.13
N GLN A 278 11.81 -3.81 34.50
CA GLN A 278 13.14 -3.29 34.76
C GLN A 278 13.46 -3.44 36.25
N LYS A 279 14.38 -4.36 36.57
CA LYS A 279 14.73 -4.69 37.96
C LYS A 279 15.62 -3.59 38.56
N ASP A 280 16.63 -3.18 37.78
CA ASP A 280 17.66 -2.23 38.19
C ASP A 280 18.12 -1.40 36.97
N ASP A 281 19.06 -0.47 37.18
CA ASP A 281 19.58 0.40 36.13
C ASP A 281 20.45 -0.33 35.08
N GLN A 282 20.73 -1.61 35.30
CA GLN A 282 21.54 -2.46 34.41
C GLN A 282 20.81 -3.71 33.91
N ILE A 283 19.76 -4.18 34.59
CA ILE A 283 19.11 -5.47 34.29
C ILE A 283 17.63 -5.28 33.94
N LYS A 284 17.25 -5.86 32.81
CA LYS A 284 15.90 -5.91 32.27
C LYS A 284 15.42 -7.36 32.21
N ASN A 285 14.33 -7.66 32.89
CA ASN A 285 13.67 -8.95 32.81
C ASN A 285 12.60 -8.93 31.72
N ILE A 286 12.59 -9.95 30.86
CA ILE A 286 11.60 -10.11 29.80
C ILE A 286 10.98 -11.49 29.94
N THR A 287 9.67 -11.56 30.09
CA THR A 287 8.93 -12.81 30.21
C THR A 287 8.32 -13.17 28.87
N PHE A 288 8.66 -14.35 28.36
CA PHE A 288 8.06 -14.93 27.16
C PHE A 288 7.09 -16.04 27.55
N SER A 289 5.93 -16.06 26.91
CA SER A 289 4.99 -17.17 26.94
C SER A 289 5.14 -17.98 25.65
N PHE A 290 5.44 -19.26 25.80
CA PHE A 290 5.66 -20.22 24.72
C PHE A 290 4.48 -21.19 24.61
N LYS A 291 4.01 -21.43 23.40
CA LYS A 291 3.20 -22.60 23.05
C LYS A 291 4.14 -23.64 22.46
N ILE A 292 4.34 -24.74 23.18
CA ILE A 292 5.36 -25.75 22.87
C ILE A 292 4.79 -27.16 23.02
N GLU A 293 5.28 -28.09 22.20
CA GLU A 293 4.99 -29.52 22.34
C GLU A 293 5.62 -30.06 23.63
N ASP A 294 4.90 -30.95 24.32
CA ASP A 294 5.28 -31.43 25.66
C ASP A 294 6.70 -32.02 25.74
N TRP A 295 7.16 -32.67 24.67
CA TRP A 295 8.45 -33.36 24.64
C TRP A 295 9.66 -32.41 24.56
N GLU A 296 9.52 -31.18 24.07
CA GLU A 296 10.64 -30.24 23.92
C GLU A 296 10.75 -29.25 25.12
N ILE A 297 9.82 -29.27 26.07
CA ILE A 297 9.84 -28.37 27.26
C ILE A 297 11.16 -28.46 28.02
N LYS A 298 11.67 -29.68 28.27
CA LYS A 298 12.91 -29.87 29.02
C LYS A 298 14.12 -29.25 28.32
N LYS A 299 14.15 -29.29 27.00
CA LYS A 299 15.26 -28.76 26.21
C LYS A 299 15.19 -27.23 26.12
N LEU A 300 13.99 -26.66 26.07
CA LEU A 300 13.78 -25.22 26.23
C LEU A 300 14.35 -24.73 27.57
N GLU A 301 14.04 -25.41 28.67
CA GLU A 301 14.56 -25.05 30.00
C GLU A 301 16.10 -25.23 30.09
N GLN A 302 16.66 -26.26 29.46
CA GLN A 302 18.10 -26.52 29.43
C GLN A 302 18.89 -25.49 28.61
N VAL A 303 18.39 -25.10 27.43
CA VAL A 303 19.10 -24.15 26.53
C VAL A 303 19.28 -22.78 27.18
N PHE A 304 18.43 -22.44 28.14
CA PHE A 304 18.38 -21.12 28.74
C PHE A 304 18.76 -21.06 30.22
N GLU A 305 19.24 -22.18 30.80
CA GLU A 305 19.67 -22.27 32.20
C GLU A 305 18.73 -21.50 33.13
N VAL A 306 17.42 -21.74 33.00
CA VAL A 306 16.44 -21.04 33.84
C VAL A 306 16.73 -21.47 35.27
N ALA A 307 17.37 -20.59 36.03
CA ALA A 307 17.63 -20.81 37.44
C ALA A 307 16.27 -21.08 38.10
N LYS A 308 16.16 -22.26 38.71
CA LYS A 308 15.05 -22.57 39.60
C LYS A 308 14.96 -21.56 40.72
#